data_AF-A0A968XR26-F1
#
_entry.id   AF-A0A968XR26-F1
#
_cell.length_a   1.000
_cell.length_b   1.000
_cell.length_c   1.000
_cell.angle_alpha   90.00
_cell.angle_beta   90.00
_cell.angle_gamma   90.00
#
_symmetry.space_group_name_H-M   'P 1'
#
loop_
_entity.id
_entity.type
_entity.pdbx_description
1 polymer ?
#
loop_
_entity_poly.entity_id
_entity_poly.type
_entity_poly.pdbx_seq_one_letter_code
_entity_poly.pdbx_strand_id
1 'polypeptide(L)'
;MKQKHTSIRIGIASLLLGLALSATTASAQHIHAGAFSTAQDSQLYFTDGASFINTSGYVKTLPFASTGTFAGLYNGGLTFVAASSDPMRGSDYSPNHAALGSFLELRLETVISGPDGGEFAFWQSGVQQTSLGVGDTGTFQLDLSDAANGAGMPLNDPYGHLHGQRRWTATERGVYDVGFRIVDTSVNGVGGGPIHTPSDLFVIRFEAVPEPGTTALIGVGALGAAVMAWRRRKA
;
A
#
# COMPACT_ATOMS: atom_id res chain seq x y z
N MET A 1 -31.68 -46.51 -51.13
CA MET A 1 -31.55 -45.20 -50.46
C MET A 1 -30.73 -45.39 -49.19
N LYS A 2 -29.49 -44.90 -49.16
CA LYS A 2 -28.59 -45.03 -48.00
C LYS A 2 -28.67 -43.75 -47.15
N GLN A 3 -29.12 -43.88 -45.91
CA GLN A 3 -29.27 -42.80 -44.94
C GLN A 3 -27.89 -42.47 -44.36
N LYS A 4 -27.39 -41.25 -44.59
CA LYS A 4 -26.17 -40.74 -43.97
C LYS A 4 -26.52 -40.10 -42.63
N HIS A 5 -26.08 -40.73 -41.54
CA HIS A 5 -26.13 -40.13 -40.21
C HIS A 5 -24.96 -39.16 -40.05
N THR A 6 -25.27 -37.87 -40.02
CA THR A 6 -24.32 -36.80 -39.73
C THR A 6 -24.23 -36.64 -38.21
N SER A 7 -23.17 -37.17 -37.61
CA SER A 7 -22.92 -37.08 -36.17
C SER A 7 -22.56 -35.65 -35.77
N ILE A 8 -23.47 -34.99 -35.05
CA ILE A 8 -23.25 -33.68 -34.40
C ILE A 8 -22.35 -33.91 -33.18
N ARG A 9 -21.05 -33.67 -33.32
CA ARG A 9 -20.11 -33.50 -32.20
C ARG A 9 -19.91 -32.01 -31.97
N ILE A 10 -20.84 -31.37 -31.26
CA ILE A 10 -20.65 -29.99 -30.78
C ILE A 10 -19.79 -30.07 -29.52
N GLY A 11 -18.62 -29.45 -29.59
CA GLY A 11 -17.53 -29.57 -28.64
C GLY A 11 -17.86 -29.01 -27.26
N ILE A 12 -17.77 -29.89 -26.27
CA ILE A 12 -17.52 -29.52 -24.87
C ILE A 12 -15.99 -29.41 -24.75
N ALA A 13 -15.41 -28.31 -25.22
CA ALA A 13 -13.95 -28.11 -25.19
C ALA A 13 -13.54 -26.65 -24.91
N SER A 14 -14.41 -25.85 -24.29
CA SER A 14 -14.14 -24.42 -24.03
C SER A 14 -14.22 -24.02 -22.57
N LEU A 15 -14.34 -24.96 -21.62
CA LEU A 15 -14.57 -24.66 -20.19
C LEU A 15 -13.31 -24.71 -19.29
N LEU A 16 -12.11 -24.92 -19.85
CA LEU A 16 -10.89 -25.15 -19.06
C LEU A 16 -9.78 -24.10 -19.23
N LEU A 17 -10.00 -23.03 -20.00
CA LEU A 17 -9.02 -21.97 -20.22
C LEU A 17 -9.37 -20.66 -19.49
N GLY A 18 -9.96 -20.79 -18.30
CA GLY A 18 -10.37 -19.67 -17.45
C GLY A 18 -9.90 -19.81 -16.01
N LEU A 19 -9.01 -20.76 -15.68
CA LEU A 19 -8.28 -20.71 -14.44
C LEU A 19 -7.22 -19.62 -14.60
N ALA A 20 -7.67 -18.42 -14.28
CA ALA A 20 -6.86 -17.24 -14.10
C ALA A 20 -5.55 -17.62 -13.43
N LEU A 21 -4.44 -17.17 -14.02
CA LEU A 21 -3.26 -16.87 -13.24
C LEU A 21 -3.70 -15.86 -12.18
N SER A 22 -4.17 -16.35 -11.04
CA SER A 22 -4.22 -15.58 -9.82
C SER A 22 -2.76 -15.34 -9.47
N ALA A 23 -2.17 -14.30 -10.05
CA ALA A 23 -0.94 -13.75 -9.57
C ALA A 23 -1.14 -13.60 -8.06
N THR A 24 -0.39 -14.35 -7.28
CA THR A 24 -0.30 -14.15 -5.85
C THR A 24 0.25 -12.74 -5.68
N THR A 25 -0.63 -11.75 -5.62
CA THR A 25 -0.26 -10.38 -5.27
C THR A 25 0.41 -10.51 -3.92
N ALA A 26 1.71 -10.19 -3.88
CA ALA A 26 2.47 -10.20 -2.65
C ALA A 26 1.70 -9.37 -1.63
N SER A 27 1.04 -10.05 -0.69
CA SER A 27 0.42 -9.46 0.47
C SER A 27 1.53 -9.26 1.51
N ALA A 28 2.58 -8.56 1.14
CA ALA A 28 3.49 -8.07 2.15
C ALA A 28 2.69 -7.05 2.97
N GLN A 29 2.42 -7.43 4.21
CA GLN A 29 1.55 -6.70 5.13
C GLN A 29 2.19 -5.37 5.55
N HIS A 30 3.52 -5.30 5.52
CA HIS A 30 4.34 -4.16 5.90
C HIS A 30 5.34 -3.82 4.78
N ILE A 31 5.65 -2.54 4.63
CA ILE A 31 6.80 -2.05 3.87
C ILE A 31 7.89 -1.71 4.89
N HIS A 32 9.09 -2.26 4.70
CA HIS A 32 10.14 -2.23 5.70
C HIS A 32 11.15 -1.13 5.41
N ALA A 33 11.45 -0.31 6.41
CA ALA A 33 12.50 0.70 6.40
C ALA A 33 13.78 0.14 7.00
N GLY A 34 14.89 0.24 6.27
CA GLY A 34 16.21 -0.21 6.70
C GLY A 34 17.31 0.72 6.18
N ALA A 35 18.54 0.21 6.13
CA ALA A 35 19.72 0.95 5.66
C ALA A 35 20.63 0.06 4.81
N PHE A 36 21.36 0.63 3.85
CA PHE A 36 22.29 -0.15 3.01
C PHE A 36 23.39 -0.83 3.84
N SER A 37 23.70 -0.27 5.01
CA SER A 37 24.56 -0.86 6.04
C SER A 37 24.28 -0.21 7.40
N THR A 38 24.83 -0.76 8.47
CA THR A 38 24.75 -0.19 9.83
C THR A 38 25.84 0.85 10.13
N ALA A 39 26.61 1.27 9.12
CA ALA A 39 27.65 2.30 9.29
C ALA A 39 27.04 3.71 9.36
N GLN A 40 27.75 4.64 10.01
CA GLN A 40 27.43 6.07 10.00
C GLN A 40 27.30 6.59 8.56
N ASP A 41 26.35 7.49 8.35
CA ASP A 41 25.98 8.14 7.10
C ASP A 41 25.47 7.20 6.00
N SER A 42 25.33 5.90 6.27
CA SER A 42 24.73 4.95 5.34
C SER A 42 23.29 5.34 5.05
N GLN A 43 22.89 5.32 3.77
CA GLN A 43 21.58 5.78 3.35
C GLN A 43 20.47 4.79 3.74
N LEU A 44 19.36 5.35 4.24
CA LEU A 44 18.13 4.59 4.48
C LEU A 44 17.48 4.18 3.15
N TYR A 45 16.74 3.09 3.17
CA TYR A 45 15.93 2.67 2.02
C TYR A 45 14.81 1.72 2.45
N PHE A 46 13.85 1.50 1.55
CA PHE A 46 12.78 0.52 1.76
C PHE A 46 13.27 -0.87 1.33
N THR A 47 13.52 -1.79 2.27
CA THR A 47 14.24 -3.05 2.01
C THR A 47 13.50 -3.99 1.08
N ASP A 48 12.17 -3.92 1.07
CA ASP A 48 11.26 -4.64 0.17
C ASP A 48 10.56 -3.69 -0.83
N GLY A 49 11.00 -2.44 -0.92
CA GLY A 49 10.34 -1.37 -1.64
C GLY A 49 10.14 -1.62 -3.13
N ALA A 50 11.03 -2.40 -3.77
CA ALA A 50 10.92 -2.76 -5.19
C ALA A 50 9.58 -3.45 -5.54
N SER A 51 8.92 -4.07 -4.56
CA SER A 51 7.60 -4.69 -4.74
C SER A 51 6.46 -3.68 -4.76
N PHE A 52 6.66 -2.45 -4.26
CA PHE A 52 5.60 -1.48 -4.00
C PHE A 52 5.74 -0.15 -4.74
N ILE A 53 6.90 0.10 -5.36
CA ILE A 53 7.09 1.29 -6.19
C ILE A 53 6.04 1.35 -7.30
N ASN A 54 5.64 2.55 -7.70
CA ASN A 54 4.63 2.75 -8.75
C ASN A 54 4.95 2.10 -10.11
N THR A 55 6.21 1.72 -10.36
CA THR A 55 6.65 0.99 -11.55
C THR A 55 6.61 -0.55 -11.41
N SER A 56 6.35 -1.10 -10.21
CA SER A 56 6.28 -2.55 -9.99
C SER A 56 4.97 -3.17 -10.45
N GLY A 57 3.97 -2.34 -10.76
CA GLY A 57 2.59 -2.76 -10.99
C GLY A 57 1.77 -2.91 -9.70
N TYR A 58 2.38 -2.69 -8.53
CA TYR A 58 1.65 -2.59 -7.27
C TYR A 58 0.76 -1.35 -7.25
N VAL A 59 -0.47 -1.54 -6.81
CA VAL A 59 -1.44 -0.47 -6.60
C VAL A 59 -2.12 -0.69 -5.25
N LYS A 60 -2.07 0.32 -4.40
CA LYS A 60 -2.83 0.31 -3.15
C LYS A 60 -4.24 0.85 -3.39
N THR A 61 -5.22 -0.05 -3.49
CA THR A 61 -6.62 0.34 -3.61
C THR A 61 -7.13 0.99 -2.32
N LEU A 62 -7.81 2.13 -2.47
CA LEU A 62 -8.51 2.87 -1.43
C LEU A 62 -10.02 2.81 -1.75
N PRO A 63 -10.77 1.85 -1.20
CA PRO A 63 -12.22 1.83 -1.36
C PRO A 63 -12.88 3.06 -0.72
N PHE A 64 -13.94 3.56 -1.37
CA PHE A 64 -14.82 4.56 -0.78
C PHE A 64 -15.47 4.03 0.51
N ALA A 65 -15.54 4.86 1.55
CA ALA A 65 -16.30 4.56 2.75
C ALA A 65 -17.59 5.40 2.77
N SER A 66 -18.73 4.71 2.74
CA SER A 66 -20.05 5.32 2.85
C SER A 66 -20.47 5.64 4.30
N THR A 67 -19.76 5.11 5.30
CA THR A 67 -20.11 5.23 6.73
C THR A 67 -18.86 5.25 7.63
N GLY A 68 -19.06 5.57 8.91
CA GLY A 68 -18.01 5.53 9.94
C GLY A 68 -17.08 6.74 9.92
N THR A 69 -15.92 6.62 10.58
CA THR A 69 -14.94 7.71 10.76
C THR A 69 -14.44 8.30 9.44
N PHE A 70 -14.39 7.49 8.38
CA PHE A 70 -13.89 7.89 7.06
C PHE A 70 -15.04 8.09 6.05
N ALA A 71 -16.28 8.29 6.52
CA ALA A 71 -17.42 8.49 5.63
C ALA A 71 -17.18 9.65 4.66
N GLY A 72 -17.39 9.42 3.37
CA GLY A 72 -17.13 10.39 2.31
C GLY A 72 -15.70 10.37 1.76
N LEU A 73 -14.81 9.52 2.28
CA LEU A 73 -13.42 9.41 1.84
C LEU A 73 -13.12 8.05 1.23
N TYR A 74 -12.13 7.99 0.34
CA TYR A 74 -11.50 6.75 -0.10
C TYR A 74 -10.41 6.39 0.89
N ASN A 75 -10.42 5.21 1.51
CA ASN A 75 -9.48 4.90 2.59
C ASN A 75 -8.89 3.49 2.52
N GLY A 76 -7.69 3.32 3.06
CA GLY A 76 -6.99 2.05 3.12
C GLY A 76 -5.88 2.05 4.16
N GLY A 77 -5.46 0.85 4.57
CA GLY A 77 -4.32 0.67 5.49
C GLY A 77 -3.09 0.23 4.71
N LEU A 78 -2.03 1.04 4.71
CA LEU A 78 -0.70 0.65 4.28
C LEU A 78 0.25 0.89 5.46
N THR A 79 0.96 -0.15 5.88
CA THR A 79 1.78 -0.11 7.07
C THR A 79 3.24 -0.03 6.67
N PHE A 80 3.94 0.93 7.25
CA PHE A 80 5.39 1.05 7.20
C PHE A 80 5.94 0.71 8.59
N VAL A 81 7.07 0.02 8.63
CA VAL A 81 7.74 -0.39 9.87
C VAL A 81 9.24 -0.28 9.70
N ALA A 82 9.98 0.04 10.77
CA ALA A 82 11.42 -0.19 10.76
C ALA A 82 11.68 -1.71 10.70
N ALA A 83 12.72 -2.14 9.98
CA ALA A 83 13.10 -3.54 9.94
C ALA A 83 13.83 -3.95 11.23
N SER A 84 13.54 -5.15 11.72
CA SER A 84 14.13 -5.74 12.93
C SER A 84 15.54 -6.25 12.68
N SER A 85 16.41 -6.05 13.67
CA SER A 85 17.73 -6.67 13.75
C SER A 85 17.69 -8.10 14.29
N ASP A 86 16.62 -8.49 14.99
CA ASP A 86 16.44 -9.83 15.57
C ASP A 86 15.92 -10.84 14.53
N PRO A 87 16.69 -11.89 14.17
CA PRO A 87 16.28 -12.94 13.23
C PRO A 87 15.04 -13.73 13.67
N MET A 88 14.71 -13.73 14.97
CA MET A 88 13.55 -14.43 15.50
C MET A 88 12.23 -13.70 15.22
N ARG A 89 12.26 -12.48 14.68
CA ARG A 89 11.07 -11.67 14.32
C ARG A 89 10.45 -12.03 12.97
N GLY A 90 10.96 -13.07 12.29
CA GLY A 90 10.33 -13.61 11.08
C GLY A 90 10.33 -12.62 9.93
N SER A 91 9.15 -12.27 9.39
CA SER A 91 9.05 -11.38 8.22
C SER A 91 9.51 -9.95 8.47
N ASP A 92 9.55 -9.53 9.74
CA ASP A 92 9.99 -8.19 10.11
C ASP A 92 11.53 -8.09 10.20
N TYR A 93 12.26 -9.23 10.23
CA TYR A 93 13.72 -9.24 10.21
C TYR A 93 14.25 -8.90 8.82
N SER A 94 15.31 -8.08 8.77
CA SER A 94 16.09 -7.85 7.56
C SER A 94 17.56 -7.80 7.89
N PRO A 95 18.46 -8.45 7.13
CA PRO A 95 19.91 -8.27 7.27
C PRO A 95 20.36 -6.82 6.96
N ASN A 96 19.48 -6.03 6.35
CA ASN A 96 19.66 -4.62 6.03
C ASN A 96 18.84 -3.71 6.97
N HIS A 97 18.63 -4.14 8.21
CA HIS A 97 18.07 -3.27 9.24
C HIS A 97 18.94 -2.02 9.46
N ALA A 98 18.34 -0.92 9.92
CA ALA A 98 19.11 0.26 10.32
C ALA A 98 19.98 -0.04 11.54
N ALA A 99 21.02 0.76 11.76
CA ALA A 99 21.92 0.65 12.89
C ALA A 99 21.14 0.71 14.21
N LEU A 100 21.60 -0.08 15.19
CA LEU A 100 21.04 -0.02 16.53
C LEU A 100 21.20 1.39 17.10
N GLY A 101 20.12 1.87 17.71
CA GLY A 101 19.97 3.20 18.25
C GLY A 101 19.49 4.25 17.26
N SER A 102 19.22 3.89 15.99
CA SER A 102 18.51 4.80 15.09
C SER A 102 17.07 5.03 15.57
N PHE A 103 16.47 6.13 15.14
CA PHE A 103 15.04 6.39 15.31
C PHE A 103 14.44 6.77 13.96
N LEU A 104 13.77 5.81 13.33
CA LEU A 104 13.28 5.98 11.97
C LEU A 104 11.87 6.56 11.96
N GLU A 105 11.67 7.52 11.06
CA GLU A 105 10.37 8.12 10.76
C GLU A 105 10.11 8.07 9.26
N LEU A 106 8.84 7.94 8.89
CA LEU A 106 8.35 8.12 7.55
C LEU A 106 7.86 9.55 7.38
N ARG A 107 8.34 10.23 6.35
CA ARG A 107 7.85 11.54 5.94
C ARG A 107 6.93 11.39 4.74
N LEU A 108 5.73 11.98 4.83
CA LEU A 108 4.90 12.23 3.66
C LEU A 108 5.46 13.47 2.95
N GLU A 109 6.24 13.23 1.90
CA GLU A 109 7.03 14.28 1.26
C GLU A 109 6.21 15.07 0.25
N THR A 110 5.40 14.39 -0.57
CA THR A 110 4.64 15.05 -1.65
C THR A 110 3.53 14.17 -2.23
N VAL A 111 2.51 14.80 -2.81
CA VAL A 111 1.54 14.16 -3.70
C VAL A 111 1.90 14.58 -5.13
N ILE A 112 2.56 13.70 -5.88
CA ILE A 112 3.16 14.03 -7.18
C ILE A 112 2.08 14.23 -8.24
N SER A 113 1.06 13.36 -8.22
CA SER A 113 -0.05 13.40 -9.15
C SER A 113 -1.33 12.89 -8.50
N GLY A 114 -2.46 13.34 -9.02
CA GLY A 114 -3.79 12.97 -8.58
C GLY A 114 -4.88 13.72 -9.36
N PRO A 115 -6.16 13.46 -9.08
CA PRO A 115 -7.28 14.24 -9.61
C PRO A 115 -7.21 15.72 -9.19
N ASP A 116 -7.71 16.61 -10.05
CA ASP A 116 -7.82 18.04 -9.74
C ASP A 116 -8.65 18.26 -8.47
N GLY A 117 -8.12 19.05 -7.53
CA GLY A 117 -8.76 19.29 -6.22
C GLY A 117 -8.68 18.11 -5.24
N GLY A 118 -8.03 17.01 -5.63
CA GLY A 118 -7.77 15.88 -4.76
C GLY A 118 -6.79 16.21 -3.64
N GLU A 119 -7.05 15.65 -2.46
CA GLU A 119 -6.15 15.67 -1.32
C GLU A 119 -5.83 14.24 -0.88
N PHE A 120 -4.63 14.05 -0.34
CA PHE A 120 -4.16 12.81 0.26
C PHE A 120 -3.76 13.05 1.72
N ALA A 121 -4.34 12.27 2.63
CA ALA A 121 -4.22 12.50 4.07
C ALA A 121 -3.82 11.25 4.85
N PHE A 122 -3.16 11.48 5.98
CA PHE A 122 -2.82 10.46 6.95
C PHE A 122 -3.65 10.61 8.22
N TRP A 123 -4.14 9.48 8.72
CA TRP A 123 -4.94 9.38 9.93
C TRP A 123 -4.32 8.38 10.89
N GLN A 124 -4.37 8.71 12.18
CA GLN A 124 -3.98 7.80 13.25
C GLN A 124 -5.03 7.83 14.35
N SER A 125 -5.50 6.64 14.74
CA SER A 125 -6.50 6.48 15.80
C SER A 125 -7.78 7.28 15.55
N GLY A 126 -8.20 7.35 14.28
CA GLY A 126 -9.41 8.06 13.84
C GLY A 126 -9.29 9.59 13.76
N VAL A 127 -8.10 10.16 13.96
CA VAL A 127 -7.84 11.60 13.86
C VAL A 127 -6.91 11.87 12.68
N GLN A 128 -7.28 12.81 11.82
CA GLN A 128 -6.44 13.28 10.72
C GLN A 128 -5.23 14.00 11.29
N GLN A 129 -4.03 13.54 10.92
CA GLN A 129 -2.78 14.14 11.38
C GLN A 129 -2.25 15.14 10.35
N THR A 130 -2.41 14.85 9.05
CA THR A 130 -1.98 15.73 7.96
C THR A 130 -2.81 15.49 6.70
N SER A 131 -2.85 16.48 5.80
CA SER A 131 -3.36 16.38 4.43
C SER A 131 -2.44 17.17 3.50
N LEU A 132 -2.29 16.72 2.26
CA LEU A 132 -1.60 17.43 1.19
C LEU A 132 -2.47 17.43 -0.06
N GLY A 133 -2.56 18.58 -0.74
CA GLY A 133 -3.14 18.66 -2.07
C GLY A 133 -2.22 18.05 -3.13
N VAL A 134 -2.77 17.72 -4.29
CA VAL A 134 -1.98 17.32 -5.46
C VAL A 134 -1.02 18.44 -5.87
N GLY A 135 0.28 18.12 -5.97
CA GLY A 135 1.36 19.06 -6.26
C GLY A 135 2.02 19.65 -5.01
N ASP A 136 1.43 19.47 -3.82
CA ASP A 136 2.00 19.99 -2.59
C ASP A 136 3.16 19.14 -2.07
N THR A 137 3.98 19.77 -1.22
CA THR A 137 5.03 19.12 -0.43
C THR A 137 4.72 19.24 1.06
N GLY A 138 5.06 18.23 1.84
CA GLY A 138 4.82 18.17 3.28
C GLY A 138 6.08 17.94 4.10
N THR A 139 5.96 18.20 5.39
CA THR A 139 7.00 17.90 6.40
C THR A 139 6.49 16.99 7.51
N PHE A 140 5.27 16.48 7.39
CA PHE A 140 4.68 15.59 8.39
C PHE A 140 5.51 14.30 8.51
N GLN A 141 5.82 13.93 9.74
CA GLN A 141 6.58 12.74 10.10
C GLN A 141 5.72 11.78 10.91
N LEU A 142 5.93 10.49 10.66
CA LEU A 142 5.29 9.38 11.32
C LEU A 142 6.36 8.42 11.83
N ASP A 143 6.39 8.18 13.13
CA ASP A 143 7.31 7.22 13.71
C ASP A 143 7.14 5.83 13.05
N LEU A 144 8.27 5.24 12.66
CA LEU A 144 8.38 3.82 12.29
C LEU A 144 9.03 3.01 13.42
N SER A 145 9.79 3.70 14.26
CA SER A 145 10.44 3.20 15.46
C SER A 145 9.61 3.44 16.72
N ASP A 146 9.67 2.52 17.67
CA ASP A 146 8.91 2.63 18.93
C ASP A 146 9.80 3.12 20.08
N ALA A 147 9.71 4.41 20.38
CA ALA A 147 10.45 5.04 21.48
C ALA A 147 10.16 4.39 22.83
N ALA A 148 8.94 3.88 23.05
CA ALA A 148 8.56 3.25 24.32
C ALA A 148 9.29 1.91 24.53
N ASN A 149 9.71 1.25 23.44
CA ASN A 149 10.56 0.05 23.46
C ASN A 149 12.06 0.39 23.37
N GLY A 150 12.42 1.68 23.47
CA GLY A 150 13.79 2.13 23.55
C GLY A 150 14.46 2.41 22.21
N ALA A 151 13.72 2.44 21.09
CA ALA A 151 14.29 2.89 19.82
C ALA A 151 14.86 4.32 19.95
N GLY A 152 15.91 4.64 19.19
CA GLY A 152 16.66 5.90 19.34
C GLY A 152 17.70 5.90 20.47
N MET A 153 17.67 4.93 21.39
CA MET A 153 18.67 4.79 22.44
C MET A 153 19.85 3.94 21.97
N PRO A 154 21.10 4.24 22.39
CA PRO A 154 22.27 3.46 21.96
C PRO A 154 22.09 1.96 22.11
N LEU A 155 22.43 1.21 21.06
CA LEU A 155 22.36 -0.27 20.99
C LEU A 155 20.95 -0.89 21.00
N ASN A 156 19.87 -0.10 21.05
CA ASN A 156 18.52 -0.64 20.97
C ASN A 156 18.05 -0.79 19.53
N ASP A 157 17.21 -1.79 19.27
CA ASP A 157 16.66 -2.02 17.94
C ASP A 157 15.73 -0.85 17.53
N PRO A 158 15.89 -0.26 16.33
CA PRO A 158 14.93 0.71 15.82
C PRO A 158 13.55 0.10 15.53
N TYR A 159 13.43 -1.22 15.42
CA TYR A 159 12.15 -1.91 15.25
C TYR A 159 11.19 -1.65 16.40
N GLY A 160 9.91 -1.56 16.06
CA GLY A 160 8.83 -1.50 17.02
C GLY A 160 7.48 -1.67 16.35
N HIS A 161 6.57 -2.39 17.01
CA HIS A 161 5.20 -2.55 16.50
C HIS A 161 4.37 -1.34 16.91
N LEU A 162 4.31 -0.34 16.04
CA LEU A 162 3.43 0.81 16.24
C LEU A 162 1.98 0.43 15.89
N HIS A 163 1.28 -0.07 16.90
CA HIS A 163 -0.15 -0.37 16.83
C HIS A 163 -0.96 0.93 16.85
N GLY A 164 -1.15 1.52 15.68
CA GLY A 164 -2.15 2.55 15.46
C GLY A 164 -3.14 2.08 14.41
N GLN A 165 -4.41 2.49 14.53
CA GLN A 165 -5.34 2.44 13.39
C GLN A 165 -4.89 3.50 12.36
N ARG A 166 -3.76 3.22 11.69
CA ARG A 166 -3.14 4.07 10.68
C ARG A 166 -3.88 3.89 9.36
N ARG A 167 -4.33 4.99 8.78
CA ARG A 167 -5.09 4.99 7.52
C ARG A 167 -4.60 6.10 6.62
N TRP A 168 -4.58 5.80 5.34
CA TRP A 168 -4.38 6.78 4.29
C TRP A 168 -5.71 7.01 3.60
N THR A 169 -6.01 8.26 3.30
CA THR A 169 -7.27 8.65 2.66
C THR A 169 -7.05 9.55 1.46
N ALA A 170 -7.98 9.50 0.52
CA ALA A 170 -8.11 10.46 -0.57
C ALA A 170 -9.52 11.06 -0.59
N THR A 171 -9.64 12.32 -0.99
CA THR A 171 -10.93 13.02 -1.11
C THR A 171 -11.62 12.73 -2.45
N GLU A 172 -10.83 12.66 -3.54
CA GLU A 172 -11.35 12.46 -4.89
C GLU A 172 -11.04 11.08 -5.45
N ARG A 173 -11.90 10.61 -6.36
CA ARG A 173 -11.70 9.34 -7.08
C ARG A 173 -10.56 9.48 -8.08
N GLY A 174 -9.65 8.50 -8.11
CA GLY A 174 -8.64 8.41 -9.16
C GLY A 174 -7.34 7.77 -8.69
N VAL A 175 -6.29 7.97 -9.48
CA VAL A 175 -4.95 7.44 -9.19
C VAL A 175 -4.11 8.55 -8.57
N TYR A 176 -3.45 8.25 -7.45
CA TYR A 176 -2.52 9.15 -6.78
C TYR A 176 -1.13 8.53 -6.76
N ASP A 177 -0.12 9.28 -7.17
CA ASP A 177 1.29 8.92 -6.94
C ASP A 177 1.81 9.74 -5.76
N VAL A 178 2.12 9.07 -4.65
CA VAL A 178 2.48 9.72 -3.38
C VAL A 178 3.92 9.37 -3.01
N GLY A 179 4.71 10.40 -2.74
CA GLY A 179 6.13 10.30 -2.41
C GLY A 179 6.36 10.28 -0.91
N PHE A 180 7.11 9.27 -0.46
CA PHE A 180 7.53 9.10 0.92
C PHE A 180 9.05 9.11 1.03
N ARG A 181 9.56 9.47 2.21
CA ARG A 181 10.99 9.37 2.54
C ARG A 181 11.16 8.80 3.94
N ILE A 182 12.19 8.00 4.17
CA ILE A 182 12.60 7.60 5.51
C ILE A 182 13.66 8.59 5.98
N VAL A 183 13.53 9.05 7.21
CA VAL A 183 14.53 9.88 7.89
C VAL A 183 14.89 9.23 9.22
N ASP A 184 16.14 9.40 9.63
CA ASP A 184 16.60 9.07 10.97
C ASP A 184 16.67 10.38 11.77
N THR A 185 15.98 10.42 12.91
CA THR A 185 15.94 11.58 13.82
C THR A 185 16.63 11.29 15.14
N SER A 186 17.37 10.18 15.23
CA SER A 186 18.24 9.90 16.37
C SER A 186 19.32 10.97 16.57
N VAL A 187 19.83 11.03 17.80
CA VAL A 187 20.85 12.01 18.22
C VAL A 187 22.13 11.33 18.75
N ASN A 188 22.31 10.06 18.42
CA ASN A 188 23.38 9.20 18.91
C ASN A 188 24.41 8.83 17.83
N GLY A 189 24.28 9.40 16.62
CA GLY A 189 25.32 9.36 15.59
C GLY A 189 26.52 10.25 15.90
N VAL A 190 27.49 10.23 15.00
CA VAL A 190 28.70 11.06 15.10
C VAL A 190 28.32 12.54 15.16
N GLY A 191 28.83 13.25 16.18
CA GLY A 191 28.52 14.67 16.39
C GLY A 191 27.14 14.95 17.00
N GLY A 192 26.42 13.92 17.47
CA GLY A 192 25.11 14.06 18.11
C GLY A 192 23.94 14.22 17.13
N GLY A 193 24.16 13.94 15.85
CA GLY A 193 23.12 13.90 14.82
C GLY A 193 22.62 12.48 14.53
N PRO A 194 21.85 12.30 13.45
CA PRO A 194 21.39 10.99 12.98
C PRO A 194 22.55 10.06 12.61
N ILE A 195 22.33 8.75 12.74
CA ILE A 195 23.27 7.73 12.27
C ILE A 195 23.17 7.61 10.74
N HIS A 196 21.97 7.69 10.19
CA HIS A 196 21.73 7.46 8.77
C HIS A 196 21.38 8.71 7.99
N THR A 197 21.75 8.71 6.70
CA THR A 197 21.25 9.72 5.75
C THR A 197 19.86 9.35 5.24
N PRO A 198 18.99 10.34 4.92
CA PRO A 198 17.64 10.07 4.44
C PRO A 198 17.58 9.20 3.18
N SER A 199 16.49 8.44 3.02
CA SER A 199 16.28 7.64 1.81
C SER A 199 16.07 8.50 0.57
N ASP A 200 16.15 7.87 -0.59
CA ASP A 200 15.57 8.43 -1.82
C ASP A 200 14.04 8.55 -1.71
N LEU A 201 13.43 9.33 -2.61
CA LEU A 201 11.99 9.45 -2.70
C LEU A 201 11.38 8.14 -3.18
N PHE A 202 10.49 7.57 -2.36
CA PHE A 202 9.79 6.34 -2.62
C PHE A 202 8.34 6.62 -3.03
N VAL A 203 8.02 6.35 -4.29
CA VAL A 203 6.72 6.69 -4.85
C VAL A 203 5.82 5.47 -4.90
N ILE A 204 4.69 5.55 -4.21
CA ILE A 204 3.67 4.49 -4.19
C ILE A 204 2.43 4.99 -4.93
N ARG A 205 1.87 4.10 -5.75
CA ARG A 205 0.60 4.34 -6.42
C ARG A 205 -0.58 3.89 -5.56
N PHE A 206 -1.51 4.80 -5.33
CA PHE A 206 -2.81 4.55 -4.71
C PHE A 206 -3.91 4.70 -5.74
N GLU A 207 -4.97 3.91 -5.62
CA GLU A 207 -6.15 4.01 -6.49
C GLU A 207 -7.42 4.13 -5.65
N ALA A 208 -7.97 5.33 -5.60
CA ALA A 208 -9.24 5.66 -5.00
C ALA A 208 -10.38 5.20 -5.92
N VAL A 209 -11.04 4.10 -5.54
CA VAL A 209 -12.08 3.46 -6.34
C VAL A 209 -13.44 3.48 -5.62
N PRO A 210 -14.56 3.61 -6.36
CA PRO A 210 -15.88 3.39 -5.79
C PRO A 210 -16.00 2.02 -5.13
N GLU A 211 -16.93 1.88 -4.17
CA GLU A 211 -17.16 0.58 -3.55
C GLU A 211 -17.43 -0.50 -4.62
N PRO A 212 -16.77 -1.68 -4.55
CA PRO A 212 -16.95 -2.76 -5.52
C PRO A 212 -18.41 -3.20 -5.72
N GLY A 213 -19.26 -2.97 -4.70
CA GLY A 213 -20.69 -3.27 -4.76
C GLY A 213 -21.41 -2.54 -5.89
N THR A 214 -21.02 -1.31 -6.24
CA THR A 214 -21.75 -0.53 -7.25
C THR A 214 -21.49 -1.02 -8.66
N THR A 215 -20.25 -1.38 -9.00
CA THR A 215 -19.89 -1.86 -10.34
C THR A 215 -20.29 -3.32 -10.57
N ALA A 216 -20.15 -4.19 -9.58
CA ALA A 216 -20.54 -5.60 -9.70
C ALA A 216 -22.07 -5.77 -9.79
N LEU A 217 -22.87 -5.02 -9.02
CA LEU A 217 -24.34 -5.13 -9.10
C LEU A 217 -24.90 -4.68 -10.45
N ILE A 218 -24.33 -3.64 -11.05
CA ILE A 218 -24.78 -3.18 -12.38
C ILE A 218 -24.49 -4.24 -13.44
N GLY A 219 -23.29 -4.84 -13.42
CA GLY A 219 -22.91 -5.87 -14.38
C GLY A 219 -23.76 -7.14 -14.27
N VAL A 220 -23.94 -7.67 -13.06
CA VAL A 220 -24.74 -8.88 -12.82
C VAL A 220 -26.23 -8.61 -13.06
N GLY A 221 -26.73 -7.45 -12.64
CA GLY A 221 -28.12 -7.04 -12.85
C GLY A 221 -28.46 -6.89 -14.33
N ALA A 222 -27.60 -6.25 -15.13
CA ALA A 222 -27.79 -6.08 -16.57
C ALA A 222 -27.76 -7.41 -17.32
N LEU A 223 -26.84 -8.32 -16.98
CA LEU A 223 -26.81 -9.67 -17.52
C LEU A 223 -28.07 -10.47 -17.17
N GLY A 224 -28.50 -10.41 -15.91
CA GLY A 224 -29.74 -11.04 -15.45
C GLY A 224 -30.97 -10.55 -16.21
N ALA A 225 -31.09 -9.23 -16.38
CA ALA A 225 -32.19 -8.60 -17.13
C ALA A 225 -32.17 -8.97 -18.62
N ALA A 226 -30.99 -8.99 -19.26
CA ALA A 226 -30.83 -9.38 -20.65
C ALA A 226 -31.22 -10.85 -20.89
N VAL A 227 -30.82 -11.76 -19.99
CA VAL A 227 -31.20 -13.18 -20.04
C VAL A 227 -32.71 -13.34 -19.89
N MET A 228 -33.35 -12.63 -18.96
CA MET A 228 -34.80 -12.67 -18.78
C MET A 228 -35.55 -12.11 -20.00
N ALA A 229 -35.09 -11.00 -20.58
CA ALA A 229 -35.69 -10.41 -21.77
C ALA A 229 -35.57 -11.33 -23.00
N TRP A 230 -34.42 -12.00 -23.17
CA TRP A 230 -34.23 -12.97 -24.24
C TRP A 230 -35.14 -14.19 -24.10
N ARG A 231 -35.30 -14.72 -22.88
CA ARG A 231 -36.23 -15.85 -22.63
C ARG A 231 -37.68 -15.48 -22.94
N ARG A 232 -38.13 -14.26 -22.63
CA ARG A 232 -39.50 -13.80 -22.93
C ARG A 232 -39.80 -13.63 -24.42
N ARG A 233 -38.79 -13.42 -25.27
CA ARG A 233 -38.98 -13.32 -26.73
C ARG A 233 -39.06 -14.67 -27.44
N LYS A 234 -38.69 -15.75 -26.74
CA LYS A 234 -38.68 -17.12 -27.28
C LYS A 234 -39.84 -18.00 -26.80
N ALA A 235 -40.59 -17.52 -25.81
CA ALA A 235 -41.86 -18.10 -25.38
C ALA A 235 -43.00 -17.40 -26.12
#